data_AF-A0A2V3JFY3-F1
#
_entry.id   AF-A0A2V3JFY3-F1
#
_cell.length_a   1.000
_cell.length_b   1.000
_cell.length_c   1.000
_cell.angle_alpha   90.00
_cell.angle_beta   90.00
_cell.angle_gamma   90.00
#
_symmetry.space_group_name_H-M   'P 1'
#
loop_
_entity.id
_entity.type
_entity.pdbx_description
1 polymer ?
#
loop_
_entity_poly.entity_id
_entity_poly.type
_entity_poly.pdbx_seq_one_letter_code
_entity_poly.pdbx_strand_id
1 'polypeptide(L)'
;MILDNEAEIIPGTHEILSGIPDIHLNRSRCPYPDSLTPADGIGVANWHDGGSAIITYNGTGPRTVYYGFSIDSITDPETTEMLVVNSVEWVQDRASIKGDLNNDGTITATDACIALQIAASGRWDRSADINEDGVVTALDVLMILQEVT
;
A
#
# COMPACT_ATOMS: atom_id res chain seq x y z
N MET A 1 -18.29 8.38 15.74
CA MET A 1 -18.60 9.45 16.73
C MET A 1 -18.05 10.73 16.15
N ILE A 2 -18.80 11.84 16.14
CA ILE A 2 -18.25 13.13 15.67
C ILE A 2 -17.35 13.67 16.77
N LEU A 3 -16.11 14.00 16.42
CA LEU A 3 -15.08 14.41 17.38
C LEU A 3 -15.11 15.91 17.65
N ASP A 4 -14.73 16.30 18.86
CA ASP A 4 -14.63 17.71 19.27
C ASP A 4 -13.48 18.42 18.54
N ASN A 5 -13.53 19.76 18.50
CA ASN A 5 -12.66 20.61 17.67
C ASN A 5 -11.14 20.43 17.93
N GLU A 6 -10.75 19.93 19.10
CA GLU A 6 -9.36 19.77 19.56
C GLU A 6 -8.81 18.34 19.37
N ALA A 7 -9.53 17.45 18.67
CA ALA A 7 -9.09 16.05 18.54
C ALA A 7 -7.80 15.91 17.70
N GLU A 8 -6.67 15.78 18.36
CA GLU A 8 -5.36 15.53 17.74
C GLU A 8 -5.27 14.09 17.22
N ILE A 9 -4.59 13.95 16.08
CA ILE A 9 -4.23 12.64 15.51
C ILE A 9 -2.90 12.22 16.11
N ILE A 10 -2.83 10.99 16.60
CA ILE A 10 -1.64 10.30 17.08
C ILE A 10 -1.23 9.30 15.99
N PRO A 11 -0.18 9.60 15.20
CA PRO A 11 0.36 8.67 14.22
C PRO A 11 0.94 7.42 14.89
N GLY A 12 0.71 6.25 14.30
CA GLY A 12 1.36 5.00 14.69
C GLY A 12 2.65 4.74 13.92
N THR A 13 3.11 3.49 13.92
CA THR A 13 4.39 3.07 13.30
C THR A 13 4.21 2.39 11.93
N HIS A 14 3.02 2.45 11.33
CA HIS A 14 2.75 1.80 10.06
C HIS A 14 3.50 2.49 8.92
N GLU A 15 3.93 1.75 7.89
CA GLU A 15 4.75 2.28 6.79
C GLU A 15 4.08 3.42 6.00
N ILE A 16 2.75 3.46 5.95
CA ILE A 16 2.02 4.59 5.36
C ILE A 16 2.27 5.92 6.09
N LEU A 17 2.72 5.87 7.34
CA LEU A 17 3.07 7.02 8.18
C LEU A 17 4.59 7.24 8.25
N SER A 18 5.37 6.53 7.43
CA SER A 18 6.82 6.69 7.38
C SER A 18 7.19 8.13 7.05
N GLY A 19 8.04 8.72 7.89
CA GLY A 19 8.45 10.12 7.78
C GLY A 19 7.44 11.14 8.28
N ILE A 20 6.24 10.73 8.72
CA ILE A 20 5.16 11.65 9.15
C ILE A 20 5.09 11.71 10.69
N PRO A 21 5.71 12.72 11.33
CA PRO A 21 5.72 12.84 12.79
C PRO A 21 4.36 13.25 13.38
N ASP A 22 3.59 14.06 12.65
CA ASP A 22 2.32 14.63 13.09
C ASP A 22 1.39 14.90 11.90
N ILE A 23 0.09 14.93 12.16
CA ILE A 23 -0.94 15.24 11.16
C ILE A 23 -1.88 16.29 11.76
N HIS A 24 -1.81 17.50 11.22
CA HIS A 24 -2.65 18.62 11.62
C HIS A 24 -3.72 18.90 10.57
N LEU A 25 -4.97 19.10 11.01
CA LEU A 25 -6.12 19.32 10.14
C LEU A 25 -6.68 20.75 10.26
N ASN A 26 -6.93 21.37 9.11
CA ASN A 26 -7.74 22.58 8.98
C ASN A 26 -9.22 22.22 9.12
N ARG A 27 -9.78 22.45 10.31
CA ARG A 27 -11.19 22.18 10.62
C ARG A 27 -12.19 22.95 9.76
N SER A 28 -11.82 24.11 9.21
CA SER A 28 -12.68 24.82 8.25
C SER A 28 -12.86 24.06 6.93
N ARG A 29 -11.91 23.17 6.60
CA ARG A 29 -11.94 22.29 5.41
C ARG A 29 -12.39 20.86 5.72
N CYS A 30 -12.35 20.44 6.99
CA CYS A 30 -12.95 19.20 7.48
C CYS A 30 -13.69 19.45 8.81
N PRO A 31 -14.93 19.96 8.74
CA PRO A 31 -15.68 20.36 9.94
C PRO A 31 -16.13 19.16 10.78
N TYR A 32 -16.25 18.00 10.16
CA TYR A 32 -16.73 16.77 10.78
C TYR A 32 -15.77 15.62 10.46
N PRO A 33 -14.57 15.60 11.09
CA PRO A 33 -13.76 14.39 11.12
C PRO A 33 -14.58 13.26 11.76
N ASP A 34 -14.44 12.06 11.24
CA ASP A 34 -15.06 10.87 11.76
C ASP A 34 -14.03 10.02 12.52
N SER A 35 -14.51 9.39 13.59
CA SER A 35 -13.79 8.39 14.34
C SER A 35 -14.23 7.02 13.87
N LEU A 36 -13.32 6.32 13.21
CA LEU A 36 -13.56 5.00 12.66
C LEU A 36 -13.33 3.91 13.71
N THR A 37 -14.08 2.82 13.61
CA THR A 37 -13.87 1.60 14.42
C THR A 37 -13.53 0.45 13.47
N PRO A 38 -12.31 -0.09 13.53
CA PRO A 38 -11.94 -1.22 12.67
C PRO A 38 -12.76 -2.47 13.04
N ALA A 39 -13.42 -3.07 12.05
CA ALA A 39 -13.99 -4.41 12.18
C ALA A 39 -12.93 -5.48 11.86
N ASP A 40 -12.38 -5.41 10.64
CA ASP A 40 -11.37 -6.36 10.13
C ASP A 40 -10.07 -5.67 9.68
N GLY A 41 -9.94 -4.36 9.96
CA GLY A 41 -8.77 -3.54 9.64
C GLY A 41 -7.90 -3.25 10.87
N ILE A 42 -6.81 -2.52 10.65
CA ILE A 42 -5.89 -2.06 11.70
C ILE A 42 -5.95 -0.54 11.73
N GLY A 43 -6.22 0.03 12.91
CA GLY A 43 -6.07 1.47 13.14
C GLY A 43 -4.60 1.84 13.18
N VAL A 44 -4.14 2.62 12.19
CA VAL A 44 -2.72 2.97 12.04
C VAL A 44 -2.41 4.39 12.52
N ALA A 45 -3.42 5.25 12.56
CA ALA A 45 -3.38 6.52 13.27
C ALA A 45 -4.67 6.66 14.08
N ASN A 46 -4.57 7.14 15.31
CA ASN A 46 -5.70 7.19 16.24
C ASN A 46 -5.99 8.63 16.67
N TRP A 47 -7.24 8.93 16.93
CA TRP A 47 -7.62 10.14 17.63
C TRP A 47 -7.26 10.01 19.11
N HIS A 48 -6.85 11.10 19.73
CA HIS A 48 -6.48 11.11 21.16
C HIS A 48 -7.64 10.65 22.08
N ASP A 49 -8.89 10.78 21.67
CA ASP A 49 -10.09 10.38 22.42
C ASP A 49 -10.52 8.91 22.20
N GLY A 50 -9.77 8.14 21.42
CA GLY A 50 -9.80 6.66 21.44
C GLY A 50 -10.29 5.96 20.17
N GLY A 51 -10.67 6.68 19.12
CA GLY A 51 -11.02 6.09 17.81
C GLY A 51 -9.88 6.10 16.80
N SER A 52 -10.08 5.49 15.63
CA SER A 52 -9.08 5.54 14.54
C SER A 52 -9.34 6.69 13.57
N ALA A 53 -8.30 7.45 13.27
CA ALA A 53 -8.27 8.49 12.24
C ALA A 53 -7.95 7.90 10.86
N ILE A 54 -7.12 6.85 10.83
CA ILE A 54 -6.75 6.12 9.62
C ILE A 54 -6.81 4.63 9.91
N ILE A 55 -7.47 3.88 9.04
CA ILE A 55 -7.53 2.41 9.09
C ILE A 55 -6.94 1.85 7.81
N THR A 56 -6.11 0.82 7.94
CA THR A 56 -5.67 -0.01 6.82
C THR A 56 -6.34 -1.37 6.87
N TYR A 57 -6.63 -1.94 5.70
CA TYR A 57 -7.10 -3.30 5.55
C TYR A 57 -6.15 -4.06 4.63
N ASN A 58 -5.63 -5.20 5.10
CA ASN A 58 -4.70 -6.07 4.39
C ASN A 58 -5.10 -7.55 4.58
N GLY A 59 -6.39 -7.84 4.38
CA GLY A 59 -6.94 -9.20 4.46
C GLY A 59 -6.93 -9.91 3.11
N THR A 60 -7.90 -10.79 2.88
CA THR A 60 -8.04 -11.57 1.63
C THR A 60 -8.54 -10.75 0.43
N GLY A 61 -8.80 -9.46 0.63
CA GLY A 61 -9.28 -8.53 -0.40
C GLY A 61 -8.20 -7.52 -0.80
N PRO A 62 -8.52 -6.56 -1.68
CA PRO A 62 -7.58 -5.51 -2.04
C PRO A 62 -7.17 -4.70 -0.80
N ARG A 63 -5.88 -4.37 -0.70
CA ARG A 63 -5.38 -3.44 0.30
C ARG A 63 -6.17 -2.13 0.19
N THR A 64 -6.65 -1.63 1.33
CA THR A 64 -7.47 -0.43 1.37
C THR A 64 -7.04 0.46 2.52
N VAL A 65 -6.97 1.77 2.29
CA VAL A 65 -6.75 2.78 3.32
C VAL A 65 -8.01 3.62 3.44
N TYR A 66 -8.54 3.71 4.65
CA TYR A 66 -9.70 4.55 5.00
C TYR A 66 -9.24 5.72 5.85
N TYR A 67 -9.62 6.92 5.43
CA TYR A 67 -9.38 8.16 6.17
C TYR A 67 -10.67 8.61 6.83
N GLY A 68 -10.64 8.81 8.14
CA GLY A 68 -11.71 9.44 8.90
C GLY A 68 -11.75 10.96 8.71
N PHE A 69 -10.97 11.52 7.80
CA PHE A 69 -10.91 12.96 7.55
C PHE A 69 -10.63 13.23 6.08
N SER A 70 -10.86 14.47 5.65
CA SER A 70 -10.52 14.90 4.29
C SER A 70 -9.02 15.11 4.17
N ILE A 71 -8.36 14.42 3.24
CA ILE A 71 -6.92 14.58 2.96
C ILE A 71 -6.59 16.04 2.64
N ASP A 72 -7.47 16.72 1.90
CA ASP A 72 -7.33 18.14 1.56
C ASP A 72 -7.36 19.08 2.76
N SER A 73 -7.79 18.59 3.93
CA SER A 73 -7.79 19.38 5.15
C SER A 73 -6.45 19.37 5.89
N ILE A 74 -5.50 18.51 5.53
CA ILE A 74 -4.16 18.53 6.14
C ILE A 74 -3.52 19.91 5.93
N THR A 75 -2.97 20.50 6.99
CA THR A 75 -2.43 21.87 6.94
C THR A 75 -1.07 21.96 6.26
N ASP A 76 -0.27 20.90 6.39
CA ASP A 76 1.06 20.81 5.82
C ASP A 76 1.05 20.07 4.47
N PRO A 77 1.46 20.72 3.36
CA PRO A 77 1.50 20.08 2.05
C PRO A 77 2.48 18.90 1.96
N GLU A 78 3.61 18.96 2.66
CA GLU A 78 4.62 17.89 2.63
C GLU A 78 4.08 16.61 3.29
N THR A 79 3.42 16.76 4.45
CA THR A 79 2.65 15.69 5.10
C THR A 79 1.56 15.12 4.18
N THR A 80 0.85 15.97 3.45
CA THR A 80 -0.19 15.54 2.50
C THR A 80 0.41 14.67 1.38
N GLU A 81 1.47 15.15 0.76
CA GLU A 81 2.17 14.44 -0.32
C GLU A 81 2.69 13.10 0.17
N MET A 82 3.39 13.08 1.29
CA MET A 82 3.99 11.86 1.84
C MET A 82 2.93 10.83 2.25
N LEU A 83 1.83 11.26 2.87
CA LEU A 83 0.73 10.36 3.24
C LEU A 83 0.08 9.73 2.01
N VAL A 84 -0.14 10.53 0.96
CA VAL A 84 -0.72 10.05 -0.30
C VAL A 84 0.23 9.08 -0.99
N VAL A 85 1.51 9.44 -1.13
CA VAL A 85 2.52 8.58 -1.78
C VAL A 85 2.66 7.26 -1.03
N ASN A 86 2.93 7.29 0.29
CA ASN A 86 3.12 6.07 1.05
C ASN A 86 1.87 5.17 1.02
N SER A 87 0.67 5.77 1.00
CA SER A 87 -0.58 5.00 0.92
C SER A 87 -0.81 4.40 -0.46
N VAL A 88 -0.49 5.13 -1.52
CA VAL A 88 -0.56 4.61 -2.90
C VAL A 88 0.44 3.49 -3.08
N GLU A 89 1.69 3.68 -2.65
CA GLU A 89 2.73 2.66 -2.66
C GLU A 89 2.28 1.42 -1.89
N TRP A 90 1.71 1.60 -0.69
CA TRP A 90 1.25 0.48 0.13
C TRP A 90 0.06 -0.29 -0.48
N VAL A 91 -0.89 0.43 -1.11
CA VAL A 91 -2.04 -0.18 -1.80
C VAL A 91 -1.59 -0.88 -3.09
N GLN A 92 -0.63 -0.31 -3.80
CA GLN A 92 -0.04 -0.86 -5.03
C GLN A 92 0.96 -1.97 -4.76
N ASP A 93 1.55 -2.00 -3.57
CA ASP A 93 2.27 -3.13 -2.99
C ASP A 93 1.28 -4.27 -2.70
N ARG A 94 0.50 -4.67 -3.71
CA ARG A 94 0.31 -6.09 -3.92
C ARG A 94 1.71 -6.65 -3.88
N ALA A 95 2.02 -7.42 -2.84
CA ALA A 95 3.22 -8.24 -2.83
C ALA A 95 3.30 -8.83 -4.24
N SER A 96 4.22 -8.30 -5.07
CA SER A 96 4.21 -8.57 -6.50
C SER A 96 4.19 -10.07 -6.59
N ILE A 97 3.11 -10.63 -7.14
CA ILE A 97 2.96 -12.07 -7.20
C ILE A 97 4.19 -12.50 -7.99
N LYS A 98 5.09 -13.21 -7.33
CA LYS A 98 6.37 -13.53 -7.94
C LYS A 98 6.06 -14.38 -9.17
N GLY A 99 6.49 -13.93 -10.34
CA GLY A 99 6.11 -14.53 -11.63
C GLY A 99 4.88 -13.94 -12.34
N ASP A 100 4.15 -12.97 -11.76
CA ASP A 100 3.16 -12.13 -12.47
C ASP A 100 3.88 -10.88 -13.02
N LEU A 101 4.18 -10.88 -14.31
CA LEU A 101 5.02 -9.88 -14.96
C LEU A 101 4.20 -8.87 -15.78
N ASN A 102 2.95 -9.17 -16.08
CA ASN A 102 2.03 -8.21 -16.69
C ASN A 102 1.14 -7.48 -15.66
N ASN A 103 1.22 -7.89 -14.38
CA ASN A 103 0.46 -7.36 -13.24
C ASN A 103 -1.08 -7.52 -13.40
N ASP A 104 -1.53 -8.58 -14.08
CA ASP A 104 -2.95 -8.87 -14.22
C ASP A 104 -3.53 -9.66 -13.03
N GLY A 105 -2.67 -10.05 -12.08
CA GLY A 105 -3.03 -10.79 -10.88
C GLY A 105 -3.10 -12.31 -11.07
N THR A 106 -2.71 -12.83 -12.24
CA THR A 106 -2.67 -14.27 -12.56
C THR A 106 -1.31 -14.66 -13.13
N ILE A 107 -0.81 -15.84 -12.77
CA ILE A 107 0.42 -16.36 -13.37
C ILE A 107 0.04 -17.19 -14.59
N THR A 108 0.43 -16.73 -15.78
CA THR A 108 0.08 -17.39 -17.04
C THR A 108 1.30 -17.59 -17.94
N ALA A 109 1.09 -18.25 -19.07
CA ALA A 109 2.12 -18.33 -20.12
C ALA A 109 2.52 -16.95 -20.68
N THR A 110 1.70 -15.91 -20.48
CA THR A 110 2.04 -14.53 -20.84
C THR A 110 3.22 -14.04 -20.02
N ASP A 111 3.22 -14.32 -18.71
CA ASP A 111 4.30 -13.93 -17.82
C ASP A 111 5.57 -14.69 -18.12
N ALA A 112 5.48 -15.99 -18.37
CA ALA A 112 6.63 -16.79 -18.84
C ALA A 112 7.24 -16.23 -20.13
N CYS A 113 6.42 -15.72 -21.06
CA CYS A 113 6.90 -15.09 -22.29
C CYS A 113 7.63 -13.76 -22.02
N ILE A 114 7.16 -12.98 -21.05
CA ILE A 114 7.83 -11.74 -20.62
C ILE A 114 9.16 -12.09 -19.92
N ALA A 115 9.17 -13.07 -19.00
CA ALA A 115 10.38 -13.55 -18.33
C ALA A 115 11.44 -14.03 -19.33
N LEU A 116 11.01 -14.74 -20.39
CA LEU A 116 11.91 -15.20 -21.44
C LEU A 116 12.54 -14.03 -22.20
N GLN A 117 11.80 -12.95 -22.47
CA GLN A 117 12.35 -11.74 -23.08
C GLN A 117 13.35 -11.04 -22.16
N ILE A 118 13.07 -10.99 -20.85
CA ILE A 118 13.98 -10.44 -19.84
C ILE A 118 15.29 -11.24 -19.83
N ALA A 119 15.21 -12.56 -19.71
CA ALA A 119 16.37 -13.47 -19.76
C ALA A 119 17.17 -13.32 -21.05
N ALA A 120 16.50 -13.29 -22.22
CA ALA A 120 17.15 -13.12 -23.52
C ALA A 120 17.85 -11.76 -23.68
N SER A 121 17.35 -10.72 -23.01
CA SER A 121 17.96 -9.39 -23.01
C SER A 121 19.10 -9.22 -22.00
N GLY A 122 19.28 -10.16 -21.07
CA GLY A 122 20.21 -10.05 -19.95
C GLY A 122 19.82 -8.97 -18.92
N ARG A 123 18.56 -8.50 -18.97
CA ARG A 123 18.02 -7.58 -17.96
C ARG A 123 17.69 -8.36 -16.69
N TRP A 124 17.69 -7.65 -15.57
CA TRP A 124 17.23 -8.17 -14.29
C TRP A 124 15.90 -7.55 -13.91
N ASP A 125 15.01 -8.36 -13.35
CA ASP A 125 13.72 -7.97 -12.81
C ASP A 125 13.42 -8.84 -11.58
N ARG A 126 13.06 -8.21 -10.46
CA ARG A 126 12.84 -8.89 -9.18
C ARG A 126 11.69 -9.89 -9.23
N SER A 127 10.65 -9.58 -9.99
CA SER A 127 9.46 -10.43 -10.10
C SER A 127 9.68 -11.59 -11.07
N ALA A 128 10.70 -11.47 -11.95
CA ALA A 128 11.11 -12.52 -12.88
C ALA A 128 12.23 -13.42 -12.33
N ASP A 129 12.96 -13.01 -11.29
CA ASP A 129 14.01 -13.77 -10.59
C ASP A 129 13.38 -14.69 -9.54
N ILE A 130 12.80 -15.81 -9.98
CA ILE A 130 11.96 -16.68 -9.14
C ILE A 130 12.79 -17.42 -8.10
N ASN A 131 14.02 -17.81 -8.43
CA ASN A 131 14.89 -18.54 -7.52
C ASN A 131 15.75 -17.64 -6.60
N GLU A 132 15.74 -16.32 -6.80
CA GLU A 132 16.51 -15.34 -6.02
C GLU A 132 18.04 -15.50 -6.11
N ASP A 133 18.55 -16.01 -7.25
CA ASP A 133 19.99 -16.13 -7.48
C ASP A 133 20.64 -14.85 -8.04
N GLY A 134 19.83 -13.81 -8.30
CA GLY A 134 20.26 -12.52 -8.79
C GLY A 134 20.40 -12.43 -10.31
N VAL A 135 19.99 -13.47 -11.06
CA VAL A 135 20.00 -13.48 -12.53
C VAL A 135 18.72 -14.12 -13.09
N VAL A 136 18.06 -13.43 -14.03
CA VAL A 136 16.88 -13.98 -14.70
C VAL A 136 17.33 -14.92 -15.83
N THR A 137 17.02 -16.21 -15.71
CA THR A 137 17.40 -17.24 -16.66
C THR A 137 16.21 -18.06 -17.17
N ALA A 138 16.47 -19.00 -18.09
CA ALA A 138 15.46 -19.95 -18.54
C ALA A 138 14.95 -20.87 -17.40
N LEU A 139 15.69 -20.97 -16.28
CA LEU A 139 15.21 -21.69 -15.10
C LEU A 139 14.02 -20.94 -14.46
N ASP A 140 14.12 -19.63 -14.31
CA ASP A 140 13.03 -18.81 -13.77
C ASP A 140 11.78 -18.86 -14.66
N VAL A 141 11.98 -18.81 -15.98
CA VAL A 141 10.90 -19.00 -16.96
C VAL A 141 10.19 -20.34 -16.77
N LEU A 142 10.95 -21.42 -16.55
CA LEU A 142 10.38 -22.74 -16.29
C LEU A 142 9.59 -22.76 -14.98
N MET A 143 10.10 -22.10 -13.93
CA MET A 143 9.41 -22.02 -12.65
C MET A 143 8.08 -21.27 -12.79
N ILE A 144 8.03 -20.17 -13.55
CA ILE A 144 6.76 -19.47 -13.86
C ILE A 144 5.79 -20.41 -14.60
N LEU A 145 6.26 -21.17 -15.60
CA LEU A 145 5.42 -22.12 -16.35
C LEU A 145 4.84 -23.24 -15.48
N GLN A 146 5.54 -23.62 -14.40
CA GLN A 146 5.07 -24.65 -13.46
C GLN A 146 4.00 -24.13 -12.50
N GLU A 147 3.96 -22.83 -12.27
CA GLU A 147 2.99 -22.14 -11.40
C GLU A 147 1.78 -21.58 -12.17
N VAL A 148 1.65 -21.90 -13.47
CA VAL A 148 0.52 -21.43 -14.30
C VAL A 148 -0.81 -21.95 -13.74
N THR A 149 -1.71 -21.03 -13.43
CA THR A 149 -3.06 -21.29 -12.89
C THR A 149 -4.17 -20.99 -13.88
#